data_AF-A0AAU9JVI2-F1
#
_entry.id   AF-A0AAU9JVI2-F1
#
_cell.length_a   1.000
_cell.length_b   1.000
_cell.length_c   1.000
_cell.angle_alpha   90.00
_cell.angle_beta   90.00
_cell.angle_gamma   90.00
#
_symmetry.space_group_name_H-M   'P 1'
#
loop_
_entity.id
_entity.type
_entity.pdbx_description
1 polymer ?
#
loop_
_entity_poly.entity_id
_entity_poly.type
_entity_poly.pdbx_seq_one_letter_code
_entity_poly.pdbx_strand_id
1 'polypeptide(L)'
;MEVEESLIKKFHHLLKRVFTENCSLDDEEVTEEELVTLEKLRPIEVYENFKATVLNLLDFKQKVRKSEISDLLLENEKLELLLQKSEAEIRTHFSNENQLKIYIEIYQGKIEDLEKQMNEYIKSIKEQEKNLKDKESQIRHLKKKSRLSMNENELDFKLRSIEDQFKEEIYKTVEQHNKDSQEDFDTNKPEFKTFDWRKQRKLDLKQKITVEESVKAKPILDDKNKDNGKTKIMLFKDEEKSQGRNSASKADVKLIDVKRNFQAKRDNKDVNRRSASSLFEILKKSSCSNTSPRKDKKKDISSKKKLYNIGHIRSSSDLLRSESLAKKLYHANKLTDR
;
A
#
# COMPACT_ATOMS: atom_id res chain seq x y z
N MET A 1 -41.01 -12.55 84.50
CA MET A 1 -42.32 -11.98 84.13
C MET A 1 -42.41 -10.51 84.52
N GLU A 2 -42.15 -10.11 85.77
CA GLU A 2 -42.21 -8.70 86.19
C GLU A 2 -41.29 -7.75 85.39
N VAL A 3 -40.09 -8.21 85.01
CA VAL A 3 -39.13 -7.42 84.19
C VAL A 3 -39.68 -7.14 82.79
N GLU A 4 -40.41 -8.09 82.22
CA GLU A 4 -40.96 -8.01 80.86
C GLU A 4 -42.18 -7.09 80.82
N GLU A 5 -43.07 -7.20 81.81
CA GLU A 5 -44.19 -6.28 81.97
C GLU A 5 -43.75 -4.82 82.23
N SER A 6 -42.68 -4.63 83.00
CA SER A 6 -42.08 -3.31 83.22
C SER A 6 -41.56 -2.71 81.92
N LEU A 7 -40.91 -3.52 81.09
CA LEU A 7 -40.38 -3.10 79.79
C LEU A 7 -41.50 -2.73 78.81
N ILE A 8 -42.55 -3.55 78.72
CA ILE A 8 -43.70 -3.31 77.84
C ILE A 8 -44.40 -1.98 78.18
N LYS A 9 -44.56 -1.67 79.48
CA LYS A 9 -45.12 -0.37 79.91
C LYS A 9 -44.23 0.82 79.52
N LYS A 10 -42.91 0.66 79.56
CA LYS A 10 -41.96 1.69 79.08
C LYS A 10 -42.09 1.93 77.58
N PHE A 11 -42.33 0.90 76.77
CA PHE A 11 -42.58 1.04 75.33
C PHE A 11 -43.88 1.79 75.04
N HIS A 12 -44.94 1.52 75.81
CA HIS A 12 -46.19 2.27 75.69
C HIS A 12 -46.00 3.76 76.01
N HIS A 13 -45.25 4.07 77.08
CA HIS A 13 -44.92 5.45 77.42
C HIS A 13 -44.04 6.12 76.36
N LEU A 14 -43.09 5.37 75.78
CA LEU A 14 -42.27 5.84 74.67
C LEU A 14 -43.12 6.16 73.45
N LEU A 15 -44.09 5.31 73.09
CA LEU A 15 -45.01 5.58 71.98
C LEU A 15 -45.78 6.89 72.21
N LYS A 16 -46.37 7.07 73.40
CA LYS A 16 -47.11 8.29 73.74
C LYS A 16 -46.23 9.52 73.60
N ARG A 17 -45.00 9.46 74.12
CA ARG A 17 -44.03 10.56 74.03
C ARG A 17 -43.64 10.86 72.58
N VAL A 18 -43.26 9.84 71.81
CA VAL A 18 -42.84 9.99 70.41
C VAL A 18 -43.99 10.51 69.54
N PHE A 19 -45.22 10.07 69.79
CA PHE A 19 -46.40 10.58 69.09
C PHE A 19 -46.60 12.08 69.35
N THR A 20 -46.59 12.52 70.62
CA THR A 20 -46.73 13.94 70.97
C THR A 20 -45.59 14.79 70.41
N GLU A 21 -44.34 14.29 70.49
CA GLU A 21 -43.19 14.96 69.89
C GLU A 21 -43.34 15.02 68.35
N ASN A 22 -43.82 13.97 67.69
CA ASN A 22 -44.01 13.97 66.24
C ASN A 22 -45.09 14.96 65.79
N CYS A 23 -46.25 15.00 66.45
CA CYS A 23 -47.28 16.01 66.15
C CYS A 23 -46.73 17.43 66.29
N SER A 24 -45.91 17.69 67.32
CA SER A 24 -45.28 19.00 67.49
C SER A 24 -44.25 19.35 66.40
N LEU A 25 -43.65 18.36 65.74
CA LEU A 25 -42.75 18.57 64.60
C LEU A 25 -43.52 18.84 63.30
N ASP A 26 -44.74 18.34 63.19
CA ASP A 26 -45.63 18.52 62.05
C ASP A 26 -46.51 19.78 62.18
N ASP A 27 -46.25 20.64 63.18
CA ASP A 27 -47.04 21.82 63.55
C ASP A 27 -48.51 21.50 63.87
N GLU A 28 -48.79 20.27 64.31
CA GLU A 28 -50.13 19.79 64.69
C GLU A 28 -50.28 19.72 66.22
N GLU A 29 -51.42 20.17 66.74
CA GLU A 29 -51.77 20.01 68.16
C GLU A 29 -52.38 18.63 68.41
N VAL A 30 -51.90 17.93 69.44
CA VAL A 30 -52.46 16.64 69.85
C VAL A 30 -53.86 16.87 70.41
N THR A 31 -54.87 16.27 69.80
CA THR A 31 -56.26 16.39 70.25
C THR A 31 -56.53 15.55 71.50
N GLU A 32 -57.52 15.95 72.30
CA GLU A 32 -57.93 15.19 73.49
C GLU A 32 -58.42 13.78 73.13
N GLU A 33 -59.05 13.62 71.96
CA GLU A 33 -59.52 12.33 71.45
C GLU A 33 -58.35 11.37 71.15
N GLU A 34 -57.25 11.89 70.59
CA GLU A 34 -56.02 11.11 70.33
C GLU A 34 -55.31 10.71 71.62
N LEU A 35 -55.25 11.59 72.63
CA LEU A 35 -54.67 11.26 73.94
C LEU A 35 -55.44 10.13 74.64
N VAL A 36 -56.77 10.19 74.61
CA VAL A 36 -57.63 9.13 75.14
C VAL A 36 -57.43 7.83 74.38
N THR A 37 -57.25 7.90 73.06
CA THR A 37 -56.99 6.72 72.22
C THR A 37 -55.64 6.09 72.55
N LEU A 38 -54.59 6.89 72.71
CA LEU A 38 -53.26 6.43 73.11
C LEU A 38 -53.25 5.77 74.49
N GLU A 39 -54.09 6.21 75.42
CA GLU A 39 -54.20 5.57 76.75
C GLU A 39 -54.95 4.24 76.74
N LYS A 40 -55.88 4.05 75.79
CA LYS A 40 -56.64 2.81 75.61
C LYS A 40 -55.84 1.71 74.92
N LEU A 41 -54.72 2.03 74.27
CA LEU A 41 -53.89 1.04 73.60
C LEU A 41 -53.32 0.05 74.62
N ARG A 42 -53.42 -1.25 74.29
CA ARG A 42 -52.84 -2.28 75.16
C ARG A 42 -51.32 -2.25 75.02
N PRO A 43 -50.57 -2.13 76.13
CA PRO A 43 -49.11 -2.07 76.07
C PRO A 43 -48.45 -3.24 75.31
N ILE A 44 -49.00 -4.45 75.42
CA ILE A 44 -48.50 -5.64 74.72
C ILE A 44 -48.64 -5.52 73.19
N GLU A 45 -49.74 -4.94 72.72
CA GLU A 45 -50.02 -4.79 71.28
C GLU A 45 -49.13 -3.72 70.68
N VAL A 46 -48.91 -2.62 71.40
CA VAL A 46 -47.92 -1.59 71.05
C VAL A 46 -46.52 -2.19 70.93
N TYR A 47 -46.13 -3.02 71.89
CA TYR A 47 -44.82 -3.67 71.87
C TYR A 47 -44.66 -4.64 70.68
N GLU A 48 -45.64 -5.52 70.42
CA GLU A 48 -45.57 -6.44 69.27
C GLU A 48 -45.61 -5.71 67.93
N ASN A 49 -46.42 -4.64 67.80
CA ASN A 49 -46.45 -3.81 66.59
C ASN A 49 -45.11 -3.08 66.36
N PHE A 50 -44.53 -2.54 67.43
CA PHE A 50 -43.20 -1.92 67.38
C PHE A 50 -42.13 -2.94 66.97
N LYS A 51 -42.12 -4.11 67.61
CA LYS A 51 -41.20 -5.22 67.29
C LYS A 51 -41.37 -5.68 65.84
N ALA A 52 -42.59 -5.87 65.36
CA ALA A 52 -42.87 -6.23 63.97
C ALA A 52 -42.35 -5.16 63.00
N THR A 53 -42.56 -3.88 63.32
CA THR A 53 -42.05 -2.76 62.51
C THR A 53 -40.52 -2.77 62.45
N VAL A 54 -39.83 -2.93 63.59
CA VAL A 54 -38.37 -3.01 63.65
C VAL A 54 -37.85 -4.21 62.84
N LEU A 55 -38.48 -5.38 62.95
CA LEU A 55 -38.10 -6.56 62.18
C LEU A 55 -38.29 -6.33 60.67
N ASN A 56 -39.42 -5.74 60.26
CA ASN A 56 -39.68 -5.40 58.86
C ASN A 56 -38.65 -4.40 58.30
N LEU A 57 -38.26 -3.40 59.09
CA LEU A 57 -37.21 -2.44 58.71
C LEU A 57 -35.83 -3.11 58.59
N LEU A 58 -35.51 -4.05 59.47
CA LEU A 58 -34.26 -4.82 59.39
C LEU A 58 -34.24 -5.71 58.14
N ASP A 59 -35.34 -6.39 57.84
CA ASP A 59 -35.49 -7.20 56.63
C ASP A 59 -35.39 -6.35 55.36
N PHE A 60 -36.04 -5.18 55.36
CA PHE A 60 -35.93 -4.21 54.27
C PHE A 60 -34.48 -3.76 54.06
N LYS A 61 -33.79 -3.34 55.13
CA LYS A 61 -32.38 -2.96 55.08
C LYS A 61 -31.51 -4.10 54.56
N GLN A 62 -31.78 -5.34 54.96
CA GLN A 62 -31.04 -6.50 54.47
C GLN A 62 -31.29 -6.76 52.98
N LYS A 63 -32.53 -6.61 52.49
CA LYS A 63 -32.89 -6.75 51.08
C LYS A 63 -32.23 -5.69 50.22
N VAL A 64 -32.31 -4.42 50.61
CA VAL A 64 -31.67 -3.30 49.90
C VAL A 64 -30.16 -3.50 49.84
N ARG A 65 -29.53 -3.84 50.97
CA ARG A 65 -28.09 -4.12 50.99
C ARG A 65 -27.71 -5.26 50.05
N LYS A 66 -28.51 -6.34 50.01
CA LYS A 66 -28.27 -7.47 49.10
C LYS A 66 -28.46 -7.07 47.63
N SER A 67 -29.48 -6.25 47.31
CA SER A 67 -29.70 -5.80 45.93
C SER A 67 -28.60 -4.86 45.47
N GLU A 68 -28.21 -3.87 46.27
CA GLU A 68 -27.11 -2.96 45.96
C GLU A 68 -25.80 -3.72 45.74
N ILE A 69 -25.49 -4.69 46.60
CA ILE A 69 -24.31 -5.55 46.41
C ILE A 69 -24.42 -6.34 45.09
N SER A 70 -25.60 -6.87 44.78
CA SER A 70 -25.82 -7.61 43.52
C SER A 70 -25.65 -6.71 42.29
N ASP A 71 -26.21 -5.50 42.32
CA ASP A 71 -26.12 -4.54 41.21
C ASP A 71 -24.68 -4.07 41.01
N LEU A 72 -23.96 -3.81 42.10
CA LEU A 72 -22.53 -3.47 42.05
C LEU A 72 -21.68 -4.62 41.50
N LEU A 73 -21.99 -5.88 41.85
CA LEU A 73 -21.29 -7.04 41.30
C LEU A 73 -21.54 -7.16 39.78
N LEU A 74 -22.79 -7.02 39.34
CA LEU A 74 -23.13 -7.05 37.92
C LEU A 74 -22.46 -5.91 37.14
N GLU A 75 -22.41 -4.71 37.69
CA GLU A 75 -21.74 -3.59 37.04
C GLU A 75 -20.22 -3.80 36.99
N ASN A 76 -19.63 -4.34 38.06
CA ASN A 76 -18.21 -4.69 38.07
C ASN A 76 -17.87 -5.76 37.03
N GLU A 77 -18.72 -6.78 36.87
CA GLU A 77 -18.55 -7.80 35.81
C GLU A 77 -18.62 -7.19 34.40
N LYS A 78 -19.52 -6.23 34.15
CA LYS A 78 -19.58 -5.53 32.85
C LYS A 78 -18.31 -4.72 32.59
N LEU A 79 -17.81 -4.01 33.61
CA LEU A 79 -16.58 -3.22 33.50
C LEU A 79 -15.37 -4.13 33.22
N GLU A 80 -15.30 -5.27 33.90
CA GLU A 80 -14.25 -6.28 33.69
C GLU A 80 -14.30 -6.83 32.25
N LEU A 81 -15.49 -7.15 31.72
CA LEU A 81 -15.65 -7.59 30.32
C LEU A 81 -15.22 -6.51 29.32
N LEU A 82 -15.55 -5.25 29.59
CA LEU A 82 -15.16 -4.13 28.74
C LEU A 82 -13.64 -3.92 28.78
N LEU A 83 -13.02 -4.07 29.95
CA LEU A 83 -11.57 -4.02 30.13
C LEU A 83 -10.89 -5.13 29.32
N GLN A 84 -11.33 -6.39 29.49
CA GLN A 84 -10.78 -7.53 28.74
C GLN A 84 -10.90 -7.36 27.23
N LYS A 85 -12.04 -6.82 26.74
CA LYS A 85 -12.22 -6.51 25.32
C LYS A 85 -11.20 -5.46 24.86
N SER A 86 -11.02 -4.38 25.63
CA SER A 86 -10.06 -3.33 25.30
C SER A 86 -8.61 -3.84 25.29
N GLU A 87 -8.25 -4.73 26.23
CA GLU A 87 -6.93 -5.36 26.26
C GLU A 87 -6.69 -6.26 25.04
N ALA A 88 -7.71 -7.01 24.60
CA ALA A 88 -7.62 -7.85 23.41
C ALA A 88 -7.43 -7.01 22.13
N GLU A 89 -8.12 -5.86 22.04
CA GLU A 89 -7.94 -4.89 20.96
C GLU A 89 -6.52 -4.31 20.96
N ILE A 90 -6.00 -3.90 22.13
CA ILE A 90 -4.63 -3.39 22.26
C ILE A 90 -3.60 -4.44 21.83
N ARG A 91 -3.73 -5.70 22.26
CA ARG A 91 -2.83 -6.79 21.83
C ARG A 91 -2.86 -7.00 20.32
N THR A 92 -4.04 -6.89 19.71
CA THR A 92 -4.21 -6.99 18.26
C THR A 92 -3.54 -5.83 17.54
N HIS A 93 -3.72 -4.59 18.03
CA HIS A 93 -3.05 -3.41 17.49
C HIS A 93 -1.53 -3.52 17.58
N PHE A 94 -0.99 -3.94 18.71
CA PHE A 94 0.45 -4.16 18.88
C PHE A 94 1.00 -5.20 17.90
N SER A 95 0.29 -6.32 17.70
CA SER A 95 0.68 -7.33 16.70
C SER A 95 0.69 -6.74 15.28
N ASN A 96 -0.33 -5.97 14.92
CA ASN A 96 -0.43 -5.36 13.59
C ASN A 96 0.68 -4.31 13.38
N GLU A 97 0.96 -3.49 14.39
CA GLU A 97 2.04 -2.51 14.37
C GLU A 97 3.39 -3.19 14.17
N ASN A 98 3.66 -4.28 14.89
CA ASN A 98 4.91 -5.02 14.73
C ASN A 98 5.04 -5.64 13.32
N GLN A 99 3.94 -6.15 12.75
CA GLN A 99 3.94 -6.63 11.36
C GLN A 99 4.23 -5.51 10.36
N LEU A 100 3.63 -4.33 10.56
CA LEU A 100 3.88 -3.16 9.71
C LEU A 100 5.33 -2.70 9.82
N LYS A 101 5.90 -2.70 11.03
CA LYS A 101 7.31 -2.38 11.24
C LYS A 101 8.23 -3.31 10.47
N ILE A 102 7.99 -4.61 10.53
CA ILE A 102 8.75 -5.61 9.76
C ILE A 102 8.62 -5.34 8.25
N TYR A 103 7.42 -5.01 7.75
CA TYR A 103 7.27 -4.68 6.34
C TYR A 103 8.04 -3.41 5.95
N ILE A 104 8.02 -2.38 6.79
CA ILE A 104 8.80 -1.15 6.56
C ILE A 104 10.28 -1.49 6.44
N GLU A 105 10.83 -2.28 7.38
CA GLU A 105 12.23 -2.71 7.36
C GLU A 105 12.58 -3.49 6.08
N ILE A 106 11.70 -4.41 5.65
CA ILE A 106 11.88 -5.16 4.40
C ILE A 106 11.87 -4.23 3.18
N TYR A 107 10.94 -3.27 3.12
CA TYR A 107 10.87 -2.34 1.99
C TYR A 107 12.03 -1.36 1.97
N GLN A 108 12.50 -0.91 3.13
CA GLN A 108 13.71 -0.10 3.25
C GLN A 108 14.93 -0.85 2.70
N GLY A 109 15.14 -2.11 3.10
CA GLY A 109 16.22 -2.93 2.54
C GLY A 109 16.14 -3.10 1.02
N LYS A 110 14.93 -3.30 0.46
CA LYS A 110 14.73 -3.37 -0.99
C LYS A 110 15.05 -2.05 -1.70
N ILE A 111 14.71 -0.92 -1.09
CA ILE A 111 15.04 0.41 -1.64
C ILE A 111 16.56 0.57 -1.67
N GLU A 112 17.25 0.28 -0.57
CA GLU A 112 18.72 0.37 -0.51
C GLU A 112 19.40 -0.53 -1.56
N ASP A 113 18.89 -1.74 -1.77
CA ASP A 113 19.44 -2.65 -2.78
C ASP A 113 19.19 -2.14 -4.21
N LEU A 114 18.01 -1.58 -4.49
CA LEU A 114 17.71 -0.97 -5.79
C LEU A 114 18.56 0.29 -6.03
N GLU A 115 18.82 1.09 -5.00
CA GLU A 115 19.71 2.26 -5.09
C GLU A 115 21.14 1.84 -5.40
N LYS A 116 21.65 0.74 -4.80
CA LYS A 116 22.96 0.17 -5.16
C LYS A 116 23.01 -0.25 -6.62
N GLN A 117 22.02 -1.00 -7.09
CA GLN A 117 21.94 -1.43 -8.50
C GLN A 117 21.87 -0.24 -9.46
N MET A 118 21.07 0.78 -9.14
CA MET A 118 20.99 2.00 -9.93
C MET A 118 22.37 2.68 -10.04
N ASN A 119 23.10 2.78 -8.92
CA ASN A 119 24.44 3.37 -8.91
C ASN A 119 25.45 2.56 -9.74
N GLU A 120 25.35 1.23 -9.73
CA GLU A 120 26.16 0.36 -10.59
C GLU A 120 25.86 0.58 -12.07
N TYR A 121 24.59 0.65 -12.45
CA TYR A 121 24.19 0.93 -13.82
C TYR A 121 24.65 2.33 -14.27
N ILE A 122 24.54 3.35 -13.42
CA ILE A 122 25.05 4.69 -13.73
C ILE A 122 26.57 4.67 -13.98
N LYS A 123 27.33 3.93 -13.17
CA LYS A 123 28.78 3.77 -13.39
C LYS A 123 29.07 3.08 -14.72
N SER A 124 28.35 1.98 -15.02
CA SER A 124 28.48 1.26 -16.28
C SER A 124 28.15 2.14 -17.50
N ILE A 125 27.09 2.96 -17.42
CA ILE A 125 26.72 3.89 -18.50
C ILE A 125 27.85 4.90 -18.73
N LYS A 126 28.38 5.52 -17.67
CA LYS A 126 29.49 6.48 -17.78
C LYS A 126 30.74 5.88 -18.41
N GLU A 127 31.05 4.62 -18.08
CA GLU A 127 32.18 3.90 -18.68
C GLU A 127 31.96 3.63 -20.17
N GLN A 128 30.75 3.20 -20.55
CA GLN A 128 30.38 2.99 -21.96
C GLN A 128 30.40 4.30 -22.76
N GLU A 129 29.90 5.40 -22.20
CA GLU A 129 29.95 6.73 -22.82
C GLU A 129 31.40 7.18 -23.08
N LYS A 130 32.31 6.92 -22.14
CA LYS A 130 33.74 7.20 -22.32
C LYS A 130 34.33 6.35 -23.45
N ASN A 131 34.07 5.04 -23.44
CA ASN A 131 34.53 4.13 -24.48
C ASN A 131 34.01 4.50 -25.88
N LEU A 132 32.76 4.99 -25.97
CA LEU A 132 32.19 5.49 -27.21
C LEU A 132 32.92 6.74 -27.70
N LYS A 133 33.16 7.73 -26.83
CA LYS A 133 33.94 8.94 -27.18
C LYS A 133 35.34 8.59 -27.67
N ASP A 134 36.00 7.65 -27.00
CA ASP A 134 37.34 7.19 -27.39
C ASP A 134 37.32 6.54 -28.78
N LYS A 135 36.36 5.64 -29.05
CA LYS A 135 36.18 5.02 -30.38
C LYS A 135 35.82 6.04 -31.46
N GLU A 136 34.96 7.00 -31.17
CA GLU A 136 34.63 8.09 -32.11
C GLU A 136 35.86 8.95 -32.44
N SER A 137 36.75 9.17 -31.46
CA SER A 137 37.99 9.90 -31.67
C SER A 137 38.96 9.11 -32.57
N GLN A 138 39.06 7.80 -32.37
CA GLN A 138 39.84 6.89 -33.22
C GLN A 138 39.31 6.85 -34.64
N ILE A 139 37.99 6.74 -34.83
CA ILE A 139 37.36 6.77 -36.16
C ILE A 139 37.64 8.09 -36.86
N ARG A 140 37.54 9.24 -36.16
CA ARG A 140 37.89 10.55 -36.72
C ARG A 140 39.35 10.60 -37.15
N HIS A 141 40.27 10.07 -36.33
CA HIS A 141 41.70 10.01 -36.66
C HIS A 141 41.96 9.12 -37.89
N LEU A 142 41.37 7.93 -37.95
CA LEU A 142 41.47 7.02 -39.10
C LEU A 142 40.90 7.65 -40.38
N LYS A 143 39.75 8.33 -40.30
CA LYS A 143 39.19 9.09 -41.44
C LYS A 143 40.13 10.19 -41.92
N LYS A 144 40.79 10.92 -41.01
CA LYS A 144 41.79 11.93 -41.37
C LYS A 144 43.03 11.30 -42.02
N LYS A 145 43.53 10.18 -41.48
CA LYS A 145 44.65 9.43 -42.06
C LYS A 145 44.32 8.84 -43.45
N SER A 146 43.11 8.32 -43.63
CA SER A 146 42.62 7.84 -44.93
C SER A 146 42.47 8.98 -45.95
N ARG A 147 42.06 10.19 -45.54
CA ARG A 147 42.09 11.37 -46.43
C ARG A 147 43.51 11.80 -46.82
N LEU A 148 44.52 11.54 -45.99
CA LEU A 148 45.92 11.73 -46.39
C LEU A 148 46.38 10.65 -47.39
N SER A 149 45.70 9.50 -47.45
CA SER A 149 45.87 8.48 -48.50
C SER A 149 45.15 8.86 -49.81
N MET A 150 44.20 9.80 -49.78
CA MET A 150 43.57 10.40 -50.98
C MET A 150 44.51 11.37 -51.72
N ASN A 151 45.83 11.23 -51.54
CA ASN A 151 46.79 11.63 -52.56
C ASN A 151 46.70 10.74 -53.81
N GLU A 152 45.81 9.74 -53.86
CA GLU A 152 45.43 9.04 -55.09
C GLU A 152 45.05 9.99 -56.22
N ASN A 153 44.29 11.06 -55.95
CA ASN A 153 43.95 12.04 -57.00
C ASN A 153 45.17 12.83 -57.49
N GLU A 154 46.13 13.10 -56.61
CA GLU A 154 47.38 13.78 -56.98
C GLU A 154 48.33 12.83 -57.71
N LEU A 155 48.35 11.55 -57.34
CA LEU A 155 49.05 10.49 -58.07
C LEU A 155 48.42 10.23 -59.43
N ASP A 156 47.09 10.17 -59.54
CA ASP A 156 46.36 10.01 -60.80
C ASP A 156 46.58 11.19 -61.73
N PHE A 157 46.65 12.41 -61.18
CA PHE A 157 46.99 13.60 -61.97
C PHE A 157 48.43 13.53 -62.49
N LYS A 158 49.39 13.09 -61.65
CA LYS A 158 50.77 12.86 -62.07
C LYS A 158 50.88 11.74 -63.09
N LEU A 159 50.11 10.65 -62.93
CA LEU A 159 50.06 9.52 -63.86
C LEU A 159 49.50 9.95 -65.22
N ARG A 160 48.37 10.68 -65.24
CA ARG A 160 47.81 11.25 -66.48
C ARG A 160 48.77 12.20 -67.18
N SER A 161 49.45 13.05 -66.42
CA SER A 161 50.46 13.95 -66.99
C SER A 161 51.62 13.18 -67.63
N ILE A 162 52.05 12.08 -67.03
CA ILE A 162 53.09 11.20 -67.60
C ILE A 162 52.56 10.45 -68.83
N GLU A 163 51.33 9.95 -68.79
CA GLU A 163 50.68 9.31 -69.95
C GLU A 163 50.55 10.24 -71.14
N ASP A 164 50.20 11.51 -70.90
CA ASP A 164 50.05 12.50 -71.97
C ASP A 164 51.41 12.88 -72.58
N GLN A 165 52.46 13.01 -71.76
CA GLN A 165 53.84 13.18 -72.27
C GLN A 165 54.28 11.99 -73.13
N PHE A 166 53.99 10.77 -72.67
CA PHE A 166 54.34 9.56 -73.41
C PHE A 166 53.58 9.45 -74.75
N LYS A 167 52.30 9.84 -74.78
CA LYS A 167 51.53 9.93 -76.03
C LYS A 167 52.11 10.96 -76.98
N GLU A 168 52.47 12.15 -76.51
CA GLU A 168 53.10 13.16 -77.36
C GLU A 168 54.42 12.67 -77.96
N GLU A 169 55.21 11.92 -77.20
CA GLU A 169 56.48 11.36 -77.67
C GLU A 169 56.27 10.20 -78.67
N ILE A 170 55.24 9.38 -78.47
CA ILE A 170 54.79 8.41 -79.48
C ILE A 170 54.30 9.13 -80.74
N TYR A 171 53.49 10.19 -80.62
CA TYR A 171 53.02 10.94 -81.79
C TYR A 171 54.18 11.56 -82.56
N LYS A 172 55.18 12.13 -81.87
CA LYS A 172 56.39 12.67 -82.52
C LYS A 172 57.19 11.58 -83.23
N THR A 173 57.40 10.43 -82.61
CA THR A 173 58.12 9.31 -83.24
C THR A 173 57.37 8.72 -84.43
N VAL A 174 56.03 8.61 -84.35
CA VAL A 174 55.18 8.20 -85.47
C VAL A 174 55.16 9.25 -86.59
N GLU A 175 55.14 10.55 -86.27
CA GLU A 175 55.27 11.62 -87.27
C GLU A 175 56.63 11.61 -87.96
N GLN A 176 57.71 11.30 -87.22
CA GLN A 176 59.05 11.10 -87.77
C GLN A 176 59.06 9.89 -88.71
N HIS A 177 58.49 8.76 -88.28
CA HIS A 177 58.43 7.53 -89.07
C HIS A 177 57.52 7.64 -90.31
N ASN A 178 56.45 8.45 -90.23
CA ASN A 178 55.58 8.73 -91.36
C ASN A 178 56.21 9.69 -92.38
N LYS A 179 57.14 10.56 -91.97
CA LYS A 179 57.95 11.37 -92.90
C LYS A 179 59.03 10.54 -93.60
N ASP A 180 59.50 9.47 -92.95
CA ASP A 180 60.50 8.57 -93.51
C ASP A 180 59.92 7.44 -94.39
N SER A 181 58.58 7.25 -94.41
CA SER A 181 57.91 6.16 -95.15
C SER A 181 57.05 6.63 -96.33
N GLN A 182 57.31 7.82 -96.88
CA GLN A 182 56.58 8.35 -98.04
C GLN A 182 57.27 8.05 -99.39
N GLU A 183 57.85 6.85 -99.52
CA GLU A 183 58.08 6.19 -100.80
C GLU A 183 57.59 4.75 -100.67
N ASP A 184 56.74 4.36 -101.63
CA ASP A 184 56.18 3.01 -101.83
C ASP A 184 55.23 2.48 -100.74
N PHE A 185 53.92 2.50 -101.03
CA PHE A 185 53.23 1.26 -101.40
C PHE A 185 51.74 1.49 -101.74
N ASP A 186 51.41 1.02 -102.93
CA ASP A 186 50.08 0.85 -103.48
C ASP A 186 49.41 -0.40 -102.89
N THR A 187 48.08 -0.40 -102.87
CA THR A 187 47.20 -1.58 -102.70
C THR A 187 47.31 -2.44 -101.43
N ASN A 188 46.35 -2.30 -100.50
CA ASN A 188 45.39 -3.35 -100.12
C ASN A 188 44.67 -2.97 -98.81
N LYS A 189 43.35 -2.88 -98.91
CA LYS A 189 42.43 -2.54 -97.82
C LYS A 189 41.90 -3.86 -97.23
N PRO A 190 42.33 -4.30 -96.03
CA PRO A 190 41.70 -5.45 -95.40
C PRO A 190 40.40 -4.99 -94.73
N GLU A 191 39.29 -5.63 -95.10
CA GLU A 191 38.02 -5.49 -94.43
C GLU A 191 38.14 -6.00 -92.98
N PHE A 192 38.39 -5.07 -92.05
CA PHE A 192 38.28 -5.35 -90.62
C PHE A 192 36.81 -5.57 -90.28
N LYS A 193 36.42 -6.84 -90.08
CA LYS A 193 35.16 -7.18 -89.43
C LYS A 193 35.15 -6.52 -88.05
N THR A 194 34.33 -5.48 -87.90
CA THR A 194 34.07 -4.84 -86.62
C THR A 194 33.41 -5.83 -85.68
N PHE A 195 34.22 -6.43 -84.80
CA PHE A 195 33.73 -7.18 -83.66
C PHE A 195 33.03 -6.20 -82.71
N ASP A 196 31.70 -6.21 -82.75
CA ASP A 196 30.85 -5.29 -81.99
C ASP A 196 30.80 -5.71 -80.50
N TRP A 197 31.81 -5.30 -79.74
CA TRP A 197 31.91 -5.52 -78.29
C TRP A 197 30.65 -5.08 -77.52
N ARG A 198 29.81 -4.18 -78.08
CA ARG A 198 28.55 -3.75 -77.44
C ARG A 198 27.49 -4.85 -77.46
N LYS A 199 27.48 -5.75 -78.44
CA LYS A 199 26.56 -6.91 -78.48
C LYS A 199 26.94 -7.98 -77.46
N GLN A 200 28.24 -8.27 -77.32
CA GLN A 200 28.73 -9.24 -76.33
C GLN A 200 28.41 -8.80 -74.89
N ARG A 201 28.65 -7.52 -74.57
CA ARG A 201 28.42 -6.97 -73.23
C ARG A 201 26.94 -6.94 -72.81
N LYS A 202 26.02 -6.80 -73.77
CA LYS A 202 24.57 -6.89 -73.50
C LYS A 202 24.10 -8.31 -73.17
N LEU A 203 24.80 -9.33 -73.68
CA LEU A 203 24.50 -10.73 -73.37
C LEU A 203 24.98 -11.09 -71.95
N ASP A 204 26.18 -10.65 -71.58
CA ASP A 204 26.74 -10.91 -70.25
C ASP A 204 25.95 -10.22 -69.13
N LEU A 205 25.41 -9.01 -69.37
CA LEU A 205 24.53 -8.34 -68.40
C LEU A 205 23.19 -9.06 -68.22
N LYS A 206 22.61 -9.62 -69.29
CA LYS A 206 21.34 -10.37 -69.19
C LYS A 206 21.48 -11.66 -68.38
N GLN A 207 22.62 -12.35 -68.48
CA GLN A 207 22.88 -13.56 -67.70
C GLN A 207 23.11 -13.28 -66.21
N LYS A 208 23.72 -12.14 -65.85
CA LYS A 208 23.93 -11.78 -64.43
C LYS A 208 22.63 -11.45 -63.69
N ILE A 209 21.67 -10.80 -64.36
CA ILE A 209 20.39 -10.41 -63.75
C ILE A 209 19.49 -11.63 -63.48
N THR A 210 19.51 -12.65 -64.36
CA THR A 210 18.70 -13.86 -64.20
C THR A 210 19.17 -14.76 -63.05
N VAL A 211 20.45 -14.71 -62.67
CA VAL A 211 20.97 -15.47 -61.52
C VAL A 211 20.54 -14.84 -60.20
N GLU A 212 20.55 -13.51 -60.08
CA GLU A 212 20.19 -12.82 -58.82
C GLU A 212 18.69 -12.88 -58.49
N GLU A 213 17.80 -12.93 -59.48
CA GLU A 213 16.35 -13.08 -59.26
C GLU A 213 15.95 -14.48 -58.77
N SER A 214 16.74 -15.51 -59.07
CA SER A 214 16.47 -16.90 -58.63
C SER A 214 16.84 -17.19 -57.16
N VAL A 215 17.64 -16.33 -56.52
CA VAL A 215 18.11 -16.54 -55.13
C VAL A 215 17.18 -15.89 -54.08
N LYS A 216 16.30 -14.98 -54.47
CA LYS A 216 15.44 -14.23 -53.52
C LYS A 216 14.00 -14.76 -53.35
N ALA A 217 13.65 -15.89 -53.95
CA ALA A 217 12.31 -16.47 -53.82
C ALA A 217 12.35 -17.87 -53.17
N LYS A 218 12.43 -17.93 -51.83
CA LYS A 218 11.91 -19.05 -51.04
C LYS A 218 10.87 -18.51 -50.05
N PRO A 219 9.60 -18.94 -50.13
CA PRO A 219 8.57 -18.53 -49.19
C PRO A 219 8.65 -19.37 -47.90
N ILE A 220 8.54 -18.70 -46.76
CA ILE A 220 8.27 -19.31 -45.45
C ILE A 220 6.75 -19.26 -45.26
N LEU A 221 6.12 -20.42 -45.41
CA LEU A 221 4.78 -20.83 -44.97
C LEU A 221 5.01 -22.24 -44.42
N ASP A 222 4.39 -22.78 -43.38
CA ASP A 222 3.38 -22.38 -42.40
C ASP A 222 3.44 -23.57 -41.41
N ASP A 223 3.33 -23.37 -40.10
CA ASP A 223 2.90 -24.46 -39.23
C ASP A 223 2.04 -23.92 -38.08
N LYS A 224 0.74 -23.85 -38.36
CA LYS A 224 -0.31 -23.81 -37.36
C LYS A 224 -0.73 -25.26 -37.10
N ASN A 225 -0.52 -25.74 -35.87
CA ASN A 225 -1.41 -26.75 -35.31
C ASN A 225 -1.75 -26.42 -33.85
N LYS A 226 -3.05 -26.44 -33.64
CA LYS A 226 -3.77 -26.14 -32.41
C LYS A 226 -3.86 -27.38 -31.53
N ASP A 227 -4.03 -27.07 -30.24
CA ASP A 227 -4.95 -27.71 -29.30
C ASP A 227 -4.49 -28.89 -28.41
N ASN A 228 -4.68 -28.59 -27.12
CA ASN A 228 -5.24 -29.43 -26.05
C ASN A 228 -4.36 -30.49 -25.39
N GLY A 229 -4.07 -30.26 -24.10
CA GLY A 229 -3.58 -31.33 -23.24
C GLY A 229 -3.23 -30.92 -21.82
N LYS A 230 -4.25 -30.89 -20.95
CA LYS A 230 -4.16 -30.89 -19.48
C LYS A 230 -2.93 -31.65 -18.95
N THR A 231 -1.94 -30.96 -18.40
CA THR A 231 -0.90 -31.61 -17.57
C THR A 231 -1.36 -31.69 -16.12
N LYS A 232 -1.98 -32.84 -15.85
CA LYS A 232 -2.17 -33.46 -14.55
C LYS A 232 -0.77 -33.76 -13.98
N ILE A 233 -0.28 -32.96 -13.04
CA ILE A 233 0.96 -33.26 -12.31
C ILE A 233 0.64 -34.43 -11.38
N MET A 234 1.01 -35.63 -11.81
CA MET A 234 0.98 -36.83 -10.99
C MET A 234 2.17 -36.86 -10.05
N LEU A 235 1.86 -37.22 -8.81
CA LEU A 235 2.76 -37.67 -7.76
C LEU A 235 3.89 -38.56 -8.30
N PHE A 236 5.12 -38.18 -8.01
CA PHE A 236 6.18 -39.14 -7.70
C PHE A 236 6.31 -39.20 -6.18
N LYS A 237 5.91 -40.35 -5.63
CA LYS A 237 6.35 -40.80 -4.31
C LYS A 237 7.64 -41.59 -4.55
N ASP A 238 8.75 -41.05 -4.08
CA ASP A 238 9.94 -41.86 -3.82
C ASP A 238 10.03 -42.06 -2.30
N GLU A 239 9.79 -43.30 -1.89
CA GLU A 239 10.28 -43.84 -0.64
C GLU A 239 11.73 -44.24 -0.85
N GLU A 240 12.68 -43.65 -0.13
CA GLU A 240 13.88 -44.37 0.32
C GLU A 240 14.35 -43.87 1.69
N LYS A 241 14.66 -44.87 2.53
CA LYS A 241 15.22 -44.78 3.87
C LYS A 241 16.71 -44.43 3.79
N SER A 242 17.20 -43.58 4.70
CA SER A 242 18.51 -43.84 5.33
C SER A 242 18.68 -43.06 6.64
N GLN A 243 19.16 -43.80 7.64
CA GLN A 243 19.70 -43.30 8.90
C GLN A 243 21.06 -42.62 8.66
N GLY A 244 21.40 -41.58 9.41
CA GLY A 244 22.80 -41.18 9.57
C GLY A 244 23.08 -39.71 9.88
N ARG A 245 23.13 -39.38 11.17
CA ARG A 245 24.05 -38.42 11.86
C ARG A 245 24.83 -37.40 11.01
N ASN A 246 24.56 -36.10 11.19
CA ASN A 246 25.43 -35.12 11.89
C ASN A 246 25.13 -33.65 11.49
N SER A 247 25.00 -32.81 12.52
CA SER A 247 25.26 -31.35 12.58
C SER A 247 24.95 -30.48 11.35
N ALA A 248 23.79 -29.80 11.37
CA ALA A 248 23.59 -28.53 10.65
C ALA A 248 22.57 -27.64 11.39
N SER A 249 22.75 -26.34 11.21
CA SER A 249 22.27 -25.19 11.99
C SER A 249 20.74 -25.07 12.19
N LYS A 250 20.36 -24.61 13.39
CA LYS A 250 18.99 -24.28 13.85
C LYS A 250 18.28 -23.13 13.09
N ALA A 251 18.75 -22.71 11.91
CA ALA A 251 18.24 -21.54 11.21
C ALA A 251 17.24 -21.84 10.07
N ASP A 252 17.31 -23.02 9.43
CA ASP A 252 16.58 -23.23 8.15
C ASP A 252 15.26 -23.98 8.26
N VAL A 253 14.90 -24.50 9.45
CA VAL A 253 13.63 -25.22 9.65
C VAL A 253 12.42 -24.26 9.77
N LYS A 254 12.63 -22.97 10.05
CA LYS A 254 11.54 -22.01 10.26
C LYS A 254 10.92 -21.44 8.97
N LEU A 255 11.52 -21.66 7.80
CA LEU A 255 11.03 -21.09 6.55
C LEU A 255 10.01 -22.00 5.82
N ILE A 256 10.04 -23.30 6.10
CA ILE A 256 9.18 -24.29 5.43
C ILE A 256 7.78 -24.33 6.07
N ASP A 257 7.67 -24.11 7.39
CA ASP A 257 6.37 -24.10 8.10
C ASP A 257 5.55 -22.82 7.86
N VAL A 258 6.19 -21.71 7.50
CA VAL A 258 5.47 -20.46 7.15
C VAL A 258 4.74 -20.61 5.80
N LYS A 259 5.32 -21.30 4.82
CA LYS A 259 4.68 -21.46 3.50
C LYS A 259 3.45 -22.36 3.52
N ARG A 260 3.39 -23.41 4.36
CA ARG A 260 2.19 -24.28 4.46
C ARG A 260 0.99 -23.57 5.09
N ASN A 261 1.20 -22.61 5.98
CA ASN A 261 0.10 -21.85 6.62
C ASN A 261 -0.52 -20.75 5.74
N PHE A 262 0.10 -20.36 4.62
CA PHE A 262 -0.46 -19.38 3.70
C PHE A 262 -1.44 -19.96 2.66
N GLN A 263 -1.35 -21.26 2.36
CA GLN A 263 -2.27 -21.90 1.40
C GLN A 263 -3.65 -22.15 2.05
N ALA A 264 -3.70 -22.56 3.33
CA ALA A 264 -4.94 -22.89 4.03
C ALA A 264 -5.85 -21.68 4.37
N LYS A 265 -5.36 -20.44 4.21
CA LYS A 265 -6.14 -19.21 4.49
C LYS A 265 -6.74 -18.53 3.25
N ARG A 266 -6.47 -19.02 2.03
CA ARG A 266 -7.09 -18.45 0.82
C ARG A 266 -8.50 -18.99 0.56
N ASP A 267 -8.80 -20.22 0.97
CA ASP A 267 -10.10 -20.83 0.65
C ASP A 267 -11.25 -20.40 1.58
N ASN A 268 -10.96 -19.67 2.66
CA ASN A 268 -11.98 -19.17 3.60
C ASN A 268 -12.34 -17.68 3.41
N LYS A 269 -11.78 -16.99 2.41
CA LYS A 269 -11.96 -15.54 2.25
C LYS A 269 -13.15 -15.13 1.37
N ASP A 270 -13.73 -16.06 0.61
CA ASP A 270 -14.82 -15.76 -0.32
C ASP A 270 -16.23 -15.92 0.28
N VAL A 271 -16.36 -16.51 1.48
CA VAL A 271 -17.66 -16.66 2.15
C VAL A 271 -18.06 -15.37 2.90
N ASN A 272 -17.10 -14.54 3.33
CA ASN A 272 -17.37 -13.41 4.23
C ASN A 272 -17.54 -12.05 3.53
N ARG A 273 -17.50 -11.99 2.19
CA ARG A 273 -17.73 -10.74 1.43
C ARG A 273 -19.21 -10.48 1.10
N ARG A 274 -20.10 -11.46 1.24
CA ARG A 274 -21.53 -11.30 0.94
C ARG A 274 -22.37 -10.75 2.11
N SER A 275 -21.86 -10.76 3.34
CA SER A 275 -22.57 -10.25 4.54
C SER A 275 -22.44 -8.74 4.73
N ALA A 276 -21.31 -8.13 4.33
CA ALA A 276 -21.05 -6.71 4.55
C ALA A 276 -21.86 -5.77 3.63
N SER A 277 -22.18 -6.19 2.39
CA SER A 277 -23.02 -5.39 1.49
C SER A 277 -24.50 -5.37 1.90
N SER A 278 -24.98 -6.39 2.63
CA SER A 278 -26.37 -6.47 3.09
C SER A 278 -26.68 -5.46 4.21
N LEU A 279 -25.73 -5.22 5.13
CA LEU A 279 -25.93 -4.29 6.24
C LEU A 279 -25.94 -2.81 5.81
N PHE A 280 -25.20 -2.46 4.76
CA PHE A 280 -25.15 -1.09 4.25
C PHE A 280 -26.43 -0.67 3.50
N GLU A 281 -27.16 -1.61 2.90
CA GLU A 281 -28.46 -1.34 2.27
C GLU A 281 -29.60 -1.22 3.29
N ILE A 282 -29.53 -1.93 4.42
CA ILE A 282 -30.56 -1.86 5.47
C ILE A 282 -30.51 -0.50 6.19
N LEU A 283 -29.30 0.04 6.43
CA LEU A 283 -29.11 1.36 7.06
C LEU A 283 -29.52 2.56 6.18
N LYS A 284 -29.64 2.37 4.86
CA LYS A 284 -30.08 3.44 3.93
C LYS A 284 -31.60 3.52 3.77
N LYS A 285 -32.35 2.48 4.17
CA LYS A 285 -33.81 2.42 4.02
C LYS A 285 -34.58 2.88 5.27
N SER A 286 -33.92 3.09 6.41
CA SER A 286 -34.57 3.49 7.67
C SER A 286 -34.70 5.01 7.87
N SER A 287 -34.26 5.85 6.93
CA SER A 287 -34.24 7.31 7.09
C SER A 287 -35.32 8.08 6.32
N CYS A 288 -36.32 7.41 5.73
CA CYS A 288 -37.42 8.09 5.04
C CYS A 288 -38.78 7.42 5.28
N SER A 289 -39.52 7.88 6.30
CA SER A 289 -40.99 7.97 6.21
C SER A 289 -41.62 8.76 7.37
N ASN A 290 -42.44 9.74 6.97
CA ASN A 290 -43.69 10.19 7.60
C ASN A 290 -43.68 11.22 8.74
N THR A 291 -43.87 12.50 8.37
CA THR A 291 -44.91 13.36 8.98
C THR A 291 -45.49 14.33 7.93
N SER A 292 -46.81 14.25 7.75
CA SER A 292 -47.69 15.10 6.92
C SER A 292 -48.14 16.35 7.71
N PRO A 293 -48.66 17.43 7.07
CA PRO A 293 -48.50 18.80 7.55
C PRO A 293 -49.71 19.33 8.33
N ARG A 294 -49.45 20.22 9.31
CA ARG A 294 -50.43 21.19 9.81
C ARG A 294 -49.99 22.59 9.43
N LYS A 295 -50.90 23.27 8.72
CA LYS A 295 -50.85 24.68 8.36
C LYS A 295 -50.86 25.52 9.63
N ASP A 296 -49.97 26.50 9.73
CA ASP A 296 -50.33 27.80 10.31
C ASP A 296 -49.41 28.92 9.81
N LYS A 297 -50.02 30.10 9.73
CA LYS A 297 -49.60 31.29 8.99
C LYS A 297 -48.62 32.16 9.80
N LYS A 298 -47.88 32.98 9.04
CA LYS A 298 -47.27 34.30 9.39
C LYS A 298 -46.03 34.30 10.29
N LYS A 299 -44.87 34.66 9.71
CA LYS A 299 -44.29 36.02 9.76
C LYS A 299 -42.88 36.03 9.15
N ASP A 300 -42.66 37.01 8.28
CA ASP A 300 -41.37 37.38 7.69
C ASP A 300 -40.35 37.76 8.77
N ILE A 301 -39.19 37.10 8.79
CA ILE A 301 -37.92 37.71 9.23
C ILE A 301 -36.80 37.15 8.35
N SER A 302 -36.36 37.99 7.41
CA SER A 302 -35.08 37.87 6.72
C SER A 302 -33.96 37.97 7.75
N SER A 303 -33.11 36.95 7.85
CA SER A 303 -31.75 37.15 8.37
C SER A 303 -30.75 36.21 7.69
N LYS A 304 -29.69 36.85 7.22
CA LYS A 304 -28.60 36.33 6.41
C LYS A 304 -27.68 35.44 7.25
N LYS A 305 -27.23 34.34 6.64
CA LYS A 305 -25.89 33.72 6.71
C LYS A 305 -25.12 33.81 8.03
N LYS A 306 -24.77 32.64 8.58
CA LYS A 306 -23.37 32.25 8.91
C LYS A 306 -23.29 30.73 9.08
N LEU A 307 -22.79 30.05 8.05
CA LEU A 307 -22.30 28.68 8.15
C LEU A 307 -21.03 28.73 9.01
N TYR A 308 -21.06 28.05 10.16
CA TYR A 308 -19.86 27.81 10.94
C TYR A 308 -19.01 26.79 10.19
N ASN A 309 -17.78 27.18 9.86
CA ASN A 309 -16.76 26.30 9.32
C ASN A 309 -16.53 25.13 10.28
N ILE A 310 -16.76 23.91 9.77
CA ILE A 310 -16.29 22.67 10.37
C ILE A 310 -14.77 22.77 10.44
N GLY A 311 -14.25 22.81 11.68
CA GLY A 311 -12.82 22.86 11.95
C GLY A 311 -12.13 21.65 11.30
N HIS A 312 -11.16 21.93 10.43
CA HIS A 312 -10.24 20.93 9.93
C HIS A 312 -9.55 20.24 11.11
N ILE A 313 -9.69 18.92 11.17
CA ILE A 313 -8.90 18.03 12.03
C ILE A 313 -7.43 18.32 11.70
N ARG A 314 -6.72 18.95 12.64
CA ARG A 314 -5.29 19.25 12.50
C ARG A 314 -4.54 17.94 12.36
N SER A 315 -3.69 17.86 11.35
CA SER A 315 -2.78 16.74 11.10
C SER A 315 -1.88 16.53 12.32
N SER A 316 -1.64 15.28 12.71
CA SER A 316 -0.77 14.88 13.83
C SER A 316 0.66 15.43 13.70
N SER A 317 1.07 15.84 12.50
CA SER A 317 2.32 16.56 12.23
C SER A 317 2.38 17.96 12.88
N ASP A 318 1.24 18.64 13.03
CA ASP A 318 1.20 20.00 13.60
C ASP A 318 1.30 19.98 15.13
N LEU A 319 0.85 18.89 15.77
CA LEU A 319 0.97 18.70 17.21
C LEU A 319 2.45 18.58 17.63
N LEU A 320 3.22 17.76 16.90
CA LEU A 320 4.66 17.58 17.14
C LEU A 320 5.47 18.87 16.92
N ARG A 321 5.03 19.71 15.98
CA ARG A 321 5.68 21.02 15.71
C ARG A 321 5.41 22.02 16.83
N SER A 322 4.21 21.97 17.45
CA SER A 322 3.85 22.83 18.57
C SER A 322 4.57 22.48 19.87
N GLU A 323 4.79 21.19 20.17
CA GLU A 323 5.57 20.75 21.33
C GLU A 323 7.06 21.10 21.22
N SER A 324 7.62 21.01 20.01
CA SER A 324 9.01 21.40 19.74
C SER A 324 9.24 22.90 19.97
N LEU A 325 8.28 23.74 19.58
CA LEU A 325 8.34 25.18 19.81
C LEU A 325 8.16 25.55 21.29
N ALA A 326 7.25 24.87 22.00
CA ALA A 326 7.06 25.09 23.43
C ALA A 326 8.32 24.76 24.26
N LYS A 327 9.01 23.65 23.93
CA LYS A 327 10.28 23.28 24.57
C LYS A 327 11.39 24.30 24.27
N LYS A 328 11.46 24.83 23.05
CA LYS A 328 12.44 25.87 22.68
C LYS A 328 12.20 27.18 23.42
N LEU A 329 10.94 27.61 23.56
CA LEU A 329 10.59 28.84 24.31
C LEU A 329 10.86 28.70 25.81
N TYR A 330 10.59 27.54 26.39
CA TYR A 330 10.90 27.28 27.81
C TYR A 330 12.40 27.37 28.10
N HIS A 331 13.25 26.85 27.20
CA HIS A 331 14.71 26.96 27.36
C HIS A 331 15.24 28.37 27.10
N ALA A 332 14.64 29.13 26.18
CA ALA A 332 15.04 30.50 25.90
C ALA A 332 14.78 31.43 27.10
N ASN A 333 13.60 31.33 27.74
CA ASN A 333 13.27 32.15 28.91
C ASN A 333 14.13 31.81 30.14
N LYS A 334 14.60 30.56 30.27
CA LYS A 334 15.48 30.15 31.38
C LYS A 334 16.91 30.70 31.25
N LEU A 335 17.29 31.18 30.07
CA LEU A 335 18.60 31.78 29.80
C LEU A 335 18.60 33.31 29.94
N THR A 336 17.42 33.95 29.96
CA THR A 336 17.29 35.40 30.15
C THR A 336 17.16 35.82 31.61
N ASP A 337 16.91 34.87 32.52
CA ASP A 337 16.80 35.10 33.98
C ASP A 337 18.12 34.84 34.75
N ARG A 338 19.26 34.84 34.05
CA ARG A 338 20.62 34.86 34.63
C ARG A 338 21.39 36.02 34.05
#